data_AF-A0A950C5C8-F1
#
_entry.id   AF-A0A950C5C8-F1
#
_cell.length_a   1.000
_cell.length_b   1.000
_cell.length_c   1.000
_cell.angle_alpha   90.00
_cell.angle_beta   90.00
_cell.angle_gamma   90.00
#
_symmetry.space_group_name_H-M   'P 1'
#
loop_
_entity.id
_entity.type
_entity.pdbx_description
1 polymer ?
#
loop_
_entity_poly.entity_id
_entity_poly.type
_entity_poly.pdbx_seq_one_letter_code
_entity_poly.pdbx_strand_id
1 'polypeptide(L)'
;EALAQPRVFVHRDYHARNLMVVSERNPGIIDFQDALCGPVGYDLVSLLKDCYIAWPRARVESWVRGYRARLLAGGGPAGASEAQFLRWFDLIGVQRHIKVLGIFCRLWYRDGKAGYLADLPRTLAYVRDACARYAELEPFGRLLEERVAAELPRANARVAAAGAAGGAGGAASGARP
;
A
#
# COMPACT_ATOMS: atom_id res chain seq x y z
N GLU A 1 -14.22 -7.98 -8.29
CA GLU A 1 -13.29 -6.93 -8.77
C GLU A 1 -11.85 -7.41 -8.86
N ALA A 2 -11.17 -7.76 -7.76
CA ALA A 2 -9.81 -8.35 -7.85
C ALA A 2 -9.72 -9.61 -8.72
N LEU A 3 -10.69 -10.54 -8.59
CA LEU A 3 -10.78 -11.75 -9.42
C LEU A 3 -11.24 -11.50 -10.86
N ALA A 4 -11.78 -10.31 -11.14
CA ALA A 4 -12.23 -9.92 -12.49
C ALA A 4 -11.10 -9.27 -13.30
N GLN A 5 -9.97 -8.95 -12.65
CA GLN A 5 -8.81 -8.40 -13.32
C GLN A 5 -8.07 -9.50 -14.09
N PRO A 6 -7.57 -9.20 -15.29
CA PRO A 6 -6.61 -10.06 -15.97
C PRO A 6 -5.43 -10.38 -15.07
N ARG A 7 -5.00 -11.65 -15.10
CA ARG A 7 -3.90 -12.13 -14.28
C ARG A 7 -2.58 -12.01 -15.04
N VAL A 8 -1.60 -11.40 -14.41
CA VAL A 8 -0.26 -11.15 -14.96
C VAL A 8 0.80 -11.52 -13.93
N PHE A 9 2.07 -11.48 -14.32
CA PHE A 9 3.17 -11.50 -13.36
C PHE A 9 3.06 -10.30 -12.41
N VAL A 10 3.12 -10.57 -11.12
CA VAL A 10 3.06 -9.58 -10.04
C VAL A 10 4.24 -9.84 -9.10
N HIS A 11 5.10 -8.84 -8.93
CA HIS A 11 6.24 -8.87 -8.01
C HIS A 11 5.79 -8.90 -6.54
N ARG A 12 4.58 -8.38 -6.25
CA ARG A 12 3.97 -8.19 -4.91
C ARG A 12 4.57 -7.05 -4.10
N ASP A 13 5.89 -6.93 -4.10
CA ASP A 13 6.62 -5.89 -3.36
C ASP A 13 7.30 -4.86 -4.28
N TYR A 14 6.62 -4.49 -5.37
CA TYR A 14 7.09 -3.48 -6.33
C TYR A 14 6.91 -2.05 -5.80
N HIS A 15 7.70 -1.67 -4.79
CA HIS A 15 7.68 -0.34 -4.16
C HIS A 15 9.07 0.27 -4.10
N ALA A 16 9.18 1.56 -3.77
CA ALA A 16 10.43 2.33 -3.93
C ALA A 16 11.66 1.69 -3.25
N ARG A 17 11.49 1.01 -2.10
CA ARG A 17 12.61 0.34 -1.40
C ARG A 17 13.21 -0.86 -2.13
N ASN A 18 12.49 -1.45 -3.09
CA ASN A 18 12.92 -2.60 -3.87
C ASN A 18 13.34 -2.20 -5.30
N LEU A 19 13.42 -0.89 -5.58
CA LEU A 19 13.84 -0.32 -6.86
C LEU A 19 15.15 0.46 -6.69
N MET A 20 16.23 -0.06 -7.27
CA MET A 20 17.57 0.50 -7.18
C MET A 20 17.86 1.38 -8.39
N VAL A 21 18.35 2.59 -8.14
CA VAL A 21 18.86 3.46 -9.21
C VAL A 21 20.22 2.91 -9.65
N VAL A 22 20.28 2.47 -10.90
CA VAL A 22 21.47 1.87 -11.51
C VAL A 22 21.80 2.55 -12.83
N SER A 23 23.05 2.47 -13.28
CA SER A 23 23.53 3.14 -14.50
C SER A 23 22.97 2.52 -15.79
N GLU A 24 22.67 1.22 -15.79
CA GLU A 24 22.17 0.47 -16.93
C GLU A 24 20.93 -0.33 -16.56
N ARG A 25 19.97 -0.47 -17.48
CA ARG A 25 18.72 -1.23 -17.26
C ARG A 25 18.01 -0.81 -15.96
N ASN A 26 17.84 0.50 -15.80
CA ASN A 26 17.23 1.17 -14.64
C ASN A 26 15.69 1.10 -14.68
N PRO A 27 15.00 0.76 -13.57
CA PRO A 27 15.54 0.40 -12.26
C PRO A 27 16.05 -1.04 -12.16
N GLY A 28 17.04 -1.26 -11.30
CA GLY A 28 17.35 -2.58 -10.77
C GLY A 28 16.25 -3.01 -9.80
N ILE A 29 15.82 -4.27 -9.86
CA ILE A 29 14.69 -4.79 -9.08
C ILE A 29 15.18 -5.94 -8.20
N ILE A 30 14.84 -5.90 -6.91
CA ILE A 30 15.19 -6.93 -5.91
C ILE A 30 13.93 -7.45 -5.21
N ASP A 31 14.05 -8.52 -4.43
CA ASP A 31 12.97 -9.06 -3.58
C ASP A 31 11.80 -9.71 -4.38
N PHE A 32 12.11 -10.30 -5.54
CA PHE A 32 11.12 -10.90 -6.46
C PHE A 32 10.83 -12.38 -6.20
N GLN A 33 11.45 -13.02 -5.19
CA GLN A 33 11.25 -14.44 -4.87
C GLN A 33 9.80 -14.77 -4.50
N ASP A 34 9.08 -13.74 -4.05
CA ASP A 34 7.68 -13.81 -3.71
C ASP A 34 6.77 -13.56 -4.94
N ALA A 35 7.28 -13.38 -6.15
CA ALA A 35 6.42 -13.09 -7.30
C ALA A 35 5.36 -14.18 -7.56
N LEU A 36 4.19 -13.77 -8.05
CA LEU A 36 3.08 -14.68 -8.37
C LEU A 36 2.25 -14.20 -9.57
N CYS A 37 1.28 -15.02 -9.98
CA CYS A 37 0.30 -14.66 -11.00
C CYS A 37 -0.92 -13.98 -10.33
N GLY A 38 -1.06 -12.67 -10.50
CA GLY A 38 -2.01 -11.82 -9.76
C GLY A 38 -2.64 -10.71 -10.59
N PRO A 39 -3.46 -9.84 -9.98
CA PRO A 39 -4.22 -8.80 -10.69
C PRO A 39 -3.31 -7.75 -11.36
N VAL A 40 -3.65 -7.34 -12.58
CA VAL A 40 -2.87 -6.35 -13.37
C VAL A 40 -2.60 -5.02 -12.68
N GLY A 41 -3.47 -4.60 -11.75
CA GLY A 41 -3.27 -3.36 -10.99
C GLY A 41 -2.35 -3.49 -9.77
N TYR A 42 -1.93 -4.70 -9.37
CA TYR A 42 -1.34 -4.93 -8.04
C TYR A 42 -0.02 -4.20 -7.82
N ASP A 43 0.96 -4.38 -8.72
CA ASP A 43 2.27 -3.73 -8.59
C ASP A 43 2.17 -2.21 -8.80
N LEU A 44 1.24 -1.75 -9.66
CA LEU A 44 0.98 -0.32 -9.85
C LEU A 44 0.48 0.32 -8.55
N VAL A 45 -0.40 -0.35 -7.80
CA VAL A 45 -0.81 0.12 -6.46
C VAL A 45 0.37 0.14 -5.52
N SER A 46 1.19 -0.91 -5.49
CA SER A 46 2.36 -1.00 -4.60
C SER A 46 3.31 0.19 -4.81
N LEU A 47 3.45 0.64 -6.05
CA LEU A 47 4.28 1.79 -6.41
C LEU A 47 3.61 3.15 -6.15
N LEU A 48 2.35 3.34 -6.56
CA LEU A 48 1.70 4.65 -6.56
C LEU A 48 0.98 5.00 -5.25
N LYS A 49 0.61 3.99 -4.46
CA LYS A 49 0.04 4.13 -3.11
C LYS A 49 0.99 3.51 -2.08
N ASP A 50 2.27 3.85 -2.17
CA ASP A 50 3.28 3.39 -1.22
C ASP A 50 2.96 3.89 0.20
N CYS A 51 3.29 3.09 1.21
CA CYS A 51 3.13 3.43 2.63
C CYS A 51 4.14 4.49 3.09
N TYR A 52 5.17 4.80 2.31
CA TYR A 52 6.23 5.77 2.68
C TYR A 52 6.04 7.18 2.08
N ILE A 53 5.22 7.32 1.04
CA ILE A 53 4.96 8.60 0.37
C ILE A 53 3.50 8.69 -0.05
N ALA A 54 2.92 9.88 0.06
CA ALA A 54 1.57 10.15 -0.43
C ALA A 54 1.61 11.22 -1.51
N TRP A 55 0.92 10.97 -2.62
CA TRP A 55 0.83 11.88 -3.75
C TRP A 55 -0.58 12.47 -3.86
N PRO A 56 -0.73 13.68 -4.43
CA PRO A 56 -2.05 14.22 -4.75
C PRO A 56 -2.82 13.26 -5.67
N ARG A 57 -4.10 13.02 -5.38
CA ARG A 57 -4.95 12.09 -6.13
C ARG A 57 -4.94 12.34 -7.64
N ALA A 58 -5.05 13.59 -8.07
CA ALA A 58 -5.03 13.95 -9.49
C ALA A 58 -3.74 13.51 -10.20
N ARG A 59 -2.60 13.55 -9.49
CA ARG A 59 -1.31 13.05 -10.00
C ARG A 59 -1.31 11.53 -10.12
N VAL A 60 -1.81 10.83 -9.11
CA VAL A 60 -1.97 9.36 -9.14
C VAL A 60 -2.86 8.94 -10.31
N GLU A 61 -4.01 9.56 -10.49
CA GLU A 61 -4.93 9.25 -11.60
C GLU A 61 -4.33 9.55 -12.97
N SER A 62 -3.52 10.61 -13.10
CA SER A 62 -2.76 10.89 -14.31
C SER A 62 -1.76 9.76 -14.63
N TRP A 63 -1.02 9.28 -13.62
CA TRP A 63 -0.08 8.17 -13.80
C TRP A 63 -0.78 6.84 -14.09
N VAL A 64 -1.91 6.55 -13.44
CA VAL A 64 -2.71 5.36 -13.73
C VAL A 64 -3.22 5.37 -15.18
N ARG A 65 -3.71 6.52 -15.66
CA ARG A 65 -4.11 6.69 -17.07
C ARG A 65 -2.93 6.50 -18.03
N GLY A 66 -1.78 7.10 -17.73
CA GLY A 66 -0.57 6.94 -18.53
C GLY A 66 -0.08 5.48 -18.59
N TYR A 67 -0.09 4.77 -17.46
CA TYR A 67 0.23 3.34 -17.41
C TYR A 67 -0.73 2.53 -18.26
N ARG A 68 -2.05 2.75 -18.11
CA ARG A 68 -3.07 2.06 -18.90
C ARG A 68 -2.88 2.29 -20.40
N ALA A 69 -2.62 3.52 -20.82
CA ALA A 69 -2.42 3.86 -22.23
C ALA A 69 -1.21 3.11 -22.83
N ARG A 70 -0.10 3.03 -22.09
CA ARG A 70 1.08 2.25 -22.50
C ARG A 70 0.78 0.75 -22.56
N LEU A 71 0.06 0.23 -21.58
CA LEU A 71 -0.35 -1.18 -21.54
C LEU A 71 -1.24 -1.52 -22.74
N LEU A 72 -2.21 -0.66 -23.07
CA LEU A 72 -3.11 -0.82 -24.22
C LEU A 72 -2.34 -0.76 -25.54
N ALA A 73 -1.43 0.21 -25.71
CA ALA A 73 -0.60 0.34 -26.90
C ALA A 73 0.31 -0.88 -27.14
N GLY A 74 0.73 -1.55 -26.07
CA GLY A 74 1.47 -2.81 -26.13
C GLY A 74 0.62 -4.07 -26.30
N GLY A 75 -0.71 -3.94 -26.51
CA GLY A 75 -1.63 -5.09 -26.62
C GLY A 75 -1.88 -5.82 -25.29
N GLY A 76 -1.50 -5.21 -24.16
CA GLY A 76 -1.67 -5.78 -22.83
C GLY A 76 -3.07 -5.61 -22.24
N PRO A 77 -3.35 -6.27 -21.11
CA PRO A 77 -4.68 -6.27 -20.49
C PRO A 77 -5.02 -4.95 -19.77
N ALA A 78 -5.46 -3.95 -20.53
CA ALA A 78 -5.73 -2.59 -20.04
C ALA A 78 -7.20 -2.31 -19.65
N GLY A 79 -8.07 -3.33 -19.67
CA GLY A 79 -9.51 -3.19 -19.45
C GLY A 79 -10.22 -2.42 -20.57
N ALA A 80 -11.55 -2.48 -20.56
CA ALA A 80 -12.43 -1.87 -21.55
C ALA A 80 -12.43 -0.32 -21.52
N SER A 81 -12.13 0.30 -20.37
CA SER A 81 -12.14 1.76 -20.23
C SER A 81 -11.16 2.26 -19.16
N GLU A 82 -10.85 3.56 -19.19
CA GLU A 82 -10.06 4.20 -18.13
C GLU A 82 -10.74 4.09 -16.76
N ALA A 83 -12.06 4.28 -16.73
CA ALA A 83 -12.86 4.16 -15.51
C ALA A 83 -12.79 2.75 -14.92
N GLN A 84 -12.86 1.70 -15.76
CA GLN A 84 -12.70 0.33 -15.30
C GLN A 84 -11.30 0.08 -14.71
N PHE A 85 -10.26 0.55 -15.39
CA PHE A 85 -8.89 0.34 -14.93
C PHE A 85 -8.60 1.09 -13.62
N LEU A 86 -9.12 2.32 -13.49
CA LEU A 86 -9.00 3.10 -12.25
C LEU A 86 -9.76 2.44 -11.09
N ARG A 87 -10.95 1.90 -11.36
CA ARG A 87 -11.70 1.09 -10.40
C ARG A 87 -10.93 -0.15 -9.96
N TRP A 88 -10.32 -0.87 -10.89
CA TRP A 88 -9.45 -2.01 -10.59
C TRP A 88 -8.29 -1.62 -9.68
N PHE A 89 -7.62 -0.51 -10.00
CA PHE A 89 -6.51 0.04 -9.21
C PHE A 89 -6.95 0.42 -7.79
N ASP A 90 -8.09 1.10 -7.63
CA ASP A 90 -8.55 1.49 -6.29
C ASP A 90 -8.96 0.29 -5.44
N LEU A 91 -9.72 -0.64 -6.01
CA LEU A 91 -10.26 -1.78 -5.26
C LEU A 91 -9.19 -2.83 -4.92
N ILE A 92 -8.21 -3.06 -5.81
CA ILE A 92 -7.05 -3.88 -5.42
C ILE A 92 -6.20 -3.15 -4.36
N GLY A 93 -6.18 -1.82 -4.40
CA GLY A 93 -5.62 -1.00 -3.34
C GLY A 93 -6.25 -1.25 -1.98
N VAL A 94 -7.58 -1.32 -1.89
CA VAL A 94 -8.26 -1.65 -0.62
C VAL A 94 -7.77 -2.99 -0.08
N GLN A 95 -7.77 -4.03 -0.90
CA GLN A 95 -7.31 -5.37 -0.49
C GLN A 95 -5.85 -5.36 -0.01
N ARG A 96 -4.97 -4.70 -0.77
CA ARG A 96 -3.53 -4.61 -0.45
C ARG A 96 -3.30 -3.88 0.86
N HIS A 97 -3.90 -2.71 1.03
CA HIS A 97 -3.64 -1.87 2.21
C HIS A 97 -4.23 -2.48 3.48
N ILE A 98 -5.37 -3.17 3.42
CA ILE A 98 -5.88 -3.94 4.58
C ILE A 98 -4.86 -5.00 5.01
N LYS A 99 -4.29 -5.74 4.06
CA LYS A 99 -3.22 -6.72 4.34
C LYS A 99 -2.01 -6.04 5.00
N VAL A 100 -1.59 -4.88 4.48
CA VAL A 100 -0.44 -4.14 5.04
C VAL A 100 -0.71 -3.61 6.45
N LEU A 101 -1.90 -3.06 6.71
CA LEU A 101 -2.31 -2.66 8.06
C LEU A 101 -2.17 -3.83 9.05
N GLY A 102 -2.68 -5.01 8.68
CA GLY A 102 -2.52 -6.23 9.47
C GLY A 102 -1.07 -6.65 9.68
N ILE A 103 -0.23 -6.55 8.65
CA ILE A 103 1.21 -6.85 8.75
C ILE A 103 1.91 -5.90 9.73
N PHE A 104 1.66 -4.59 9.64
CA PHE A 104 2.28 -3.60 10.53
C PHE A 104 1.87 -3.83 11.98
N CYS A 105 0.58 -4.05 12.24
CA CYS A 105 0.10 -4.40 13.58
C CYS A 105 0.75 -5.68 14.10
N ARG A 106 0.88 -6.72 13.27
CA ARG A 106 1.51 -8.00 13.64
C ARG A 106 3.01 -7.84 13.93
N LEU A 107 3.75 -7.08 13.11
CA LEU A 107 5.18 -6.82 13.30
C LEU A 107 5.44 -6.11 14.63
N TRP A 108 4.56 -5.19 15.02
CA TRP A 108 4.64 -4.59 16.35
C TRP A 108 4.29 -5.60 17.45
N TYR A 109 3.12 -6.26 17.37
CA TYR A 109 2.62 -7.14 18.43
C TYR A 109 3.54 -8.34 18.70
N ARG A 110 4.08 -8.96 17.64
CA ARG A 110 4.93 -10.15 17.73
C ARG A 110 6.42 -9.82 17.89
N ASP A 111 6.92 -8.84 17.12
CA ASP A 111 8.37 -8.59 16.98
C ASP A 111 8.83 -7.29 17.66
N GLY A 112 7.94 -6.54 18.32
CA GLY A 112 8.26 -5.28 18.98
C GLY A 112 8.65 -4.15 18.03
N LYS A 113 8.45 -4.29 16.71
CA LYS A 113 8.87 -3.32 15.69
C LYS A 113 7.93 -2.12 15.62
N ALA A 114 8.00 -1.25 16.63
CA ALA A 114 7.14 -0.07 16.76
C ALA A 114 7.26 0.95 15.61
N GLY A 115 8.36 0.92 14.84
CA GLY A 115 8.58 1.84 13.72
C GLY A 115 7.45 1.83 12.66
N TYR A 116 6.80 0.69 12.43
CA TYR A 116 5.71 0.56 11.45
C TYR A 116 4.39 1.23 11.89
N LEU A 117 4.23 1.54 13.18
CA LEU A 117 3.00 2.19 13.67
C LEU A 117 2.85 3.62 13.15
N ALA A 118 3.97 4.27 12.82
CA ALA A 118 3.98 5.61 12.22
C ALA A 118 3.39 5.62 10.79
N ASP A 119 3.43 4.48 10.09
CA ASP A 119 2.92 4.36 8.72
C ASP A 119 1.42 4.00 8.68
N LEU A 120 0.85 3.49 9.79
CA LEU A 120 -0.56 3.10 9.87
C LEU A 120 -1.55 4.21 9.45
N PRO A 121 -1.41 5.47 9.89
CA PRO A 121 -2.35 6.53 9.49
C PRO A 121 -2.40 6.76 7.98
N ARG A 122 -1.24 6.71 7.31
CA ARG A 122 -1.16 6.89 5.85
C ARG A 122 -1.77 5.70 5.12
N THR A 123 -1.42 4.49 5.53
CA THR A 123 -1.98 3.25 4.95
C THR A 123 -3.49 3.21 5.11
N LEU A 124 -4.01 3.61 6.28
CA LEU A 124 -5.45 3.70 6.54
C LEU A 124 -6.12 4.78 5.67
N ALA A 125 -5.48 5.92 5.46
CA ALA A 125 -6.02 6.99 4.60
C ALA A 125 -6.29 6.53 3.17
N TYR A 126 -5.46 5.64 2.59
CA TYR A 126 -5.73 5.06 1.27
C TYR A 126 -7.00 4.20 1.24
N VAL A 127 -7.24 3.43 2.30
CA VAL A 127 -8.45 2.60 2.41
C VAL A 127 -9.68 3.49 2.57
N ARG A 128 -9.58 4.54 3.40
CA ARG A 128 -10.65 5.53 3.62
C ARG A 128 -11.00 6.29 2.34
N ASP A 129 -10.02 6.77 1.58
CA ASP A 129 -10.24 7.45 0.28
C ASP A 129 -11.01 6.56 -0.69
N ALA A 130 -10.68 5.26 -0.77
CA ALA A 130 -11.43 4.33 -1.60
C ALA A 130 -12.86 4.09 -1.05
N CYS A 131 -13.03 3.91 0.25
CA CYS A 131 -14.36 3.72 0.85
C CYS A 131 -15.30 4.90 0.59
N ALA A 132 -14.78 6.13 0.58
CA ALA A 132 -15.55 7.33 0.28
C ALA A 132 -15.98 7.45 -1.20
N ARG A 133 -15.32 6.71 -2.10
CA ARG A 133 -15.56 6.81 -3.56
C ARG A 133 -16.48 5.72 -4.11
N TYR A 134 -16.53 4.57 -3.45
CA TYR A 134 -17.25 3.39 -3.93
C TYR A 134 -18.35 3.04 -2.96
N ALA A 135 -19.61 3.20 -3.39
CA ALA A 135 -20.78 3.01 -2.54
C ALA A 135 -20.85 1.59 -1.94
N GLU A 136 -20.37 0.58 -2.67
CA GLU A 136 -20.29 -0.79 -2.18
C GLU A 136 -19.32 -0.99 -1.00
N LEU A 137 -18.44 -0.02 -0.74
CA LEU A 137 -17.51 -0.03 0.39
C LEU A 137 -18.02 0.80 1.58
N GLU A 138 -19.17 1.47 1.48
CA GLU A 138 -19.72 2.32 2.54
C GLU A 138 -19.89 1.60 3.90
N PRO A 139 -20.41 0.35 3.98
CA PRO A 139 -20.48 -0.38 5.24
C PRO A 139 -19.10 -0.63 5.86
N PHE A 140 -18.10 -0.92 5.02
CA PHE A 140 -16.73 -1.15 5.48
C PHE A 140 -16.05 0.15 5.91
N GLY A 141 -16.30 1.25 5.20
CA GLY A 141 -15.86 2.59 5.59
C GLY A 141 -16.36 2.98 6.97
N ARG A 142 -17.66 2.80 7.24
CA ARG A 142 -18.25 3.05 8.57
C ARG A 142 -17.58 2.24 9.67
N LEU A 143 -17.38 0.93 9.44
CA LEU A 143 -16.67 0.07 10.38
C LEU A 143 -15.25 0.60 10.69
N LEU A 144 -14.51 1.02 9.66
CA LEU A 144 -13.17 1.57 9.84
C LEU A 144 -13.17 2.86 10.64
N GLU A 145 -14.11 3.78 10.39
CA GLU A 145 -14.22 5.03 11.17
C GLU A 145 -14.50 4.74 12.64
N GLU A 146 -15.52 3.92 12.91
CA GLU A 146 -16.00 3.64 14.26
C GLU A 146 -15.01 2.81 15.09
N ARG A 147 -14.31 1.86 14.47
CA ARG A 147 -13.50 0.86 15.20
C ARG A 147 -12.00 1.04 15.08
N VAL A 148 -11.52 1.71 14.04
CA VAL A 148 -10.08 1.80 13.76
C VAL A 148 -9.61 3.25 13.82
N ALA A 149 -10.21 4.14 13.03
CA ALA A 149 -9.75 5.53 12.91
C ALA A 149 -9.89 6.30 14.24
N ALA A 150 -11.00 6.10 14.95
CA ALA A 150 -11.24 6.72 16.25
C ALA A 150 -10.20 6.33 17.33
N GLU A 151 -9.72 5.09 17.30
CA GLU A 151 -8.83 4.55 18.33
C GLU A 151 -7.35 4.63 17.96
N LEU A 152 -7.01 4.80 16.68
CA LEU A 152 -5.62 4.79 16.20
C LEU A 152 -4.71 5.83 16.88
N PRO A 153 -5.11 7.11 17.07
CA PRO A 153 -4.27 8.08 17.76
C PRO A 153 -3.98 7.69 19.21
N ARG A 154 -4.99 7.17 19.92
CA ARG A 154 -4.86 6.70 21.31
C ARG A 154 -3.95 5.49 21.38
N ALA A 155 -4.11 4.52 20.47
CA ALA A 155 -3.27 3.34 20.40
C ALA A 155 -1.80 3.71 20.14
N ASN A 156 -1.53 4.59 19.17
CA ASN A 156 -0.18 5.02 18.85
C ASN A 156 0.47 5.80 20.01
N ALA A 157 -0.28 6.65 20.71
CA ALA A 157 0.23 7.39 21.87
C ALA A 157 0.63 6.46 23.03
N ARG A 158 -0.15 5.41 23.31
CA ARG A 158 0.18 4.42 24.35
C ARG A 158 1.51 3.72 24.05
N VAL A 159 1.74 3.34 22.79
CA VAL A 159 2.98 2.67 22.39
C VAL A 159 4.19 3.62 22.48
N ALA A 160 4.03 4.88 22.04
CA ALA A 160 5.09 5.88 22.16
C ALA A 160 5.49 6.11 23.63
N ALA A 161 4.51 6.22 24.54
CA ALA A 161 4.76 6.39 25.96
C ALA A 161 5.45 5.18 26.59
N ALA A 162 5.04 3.96 26.24
CA ALA A 162 5.68 2.73 26.71
C ALA A 162 7.13 2.59 26.21
N GLY A 163 7.41 2.99 24.97
CA GLY A 163 8.77 3.01 24.42
C GLY A 163 9.67 4.04 25.10
N ALA A 164 9.14 5.22 25.46
CA ALA A 164 9.88 6.25 26.20
C ALA A 164 10.20 5.81 27.64
N ALA A 165 9.28 5.11 28.31
CA ALA A 165 9.49 4.58 29.66
C ALA A 165 10.51 3.43 29.71
N GLY A 166 10.62 2.62 28.65
CA GLY A 166 11.62 1.55 28.52
C GLY A 166 12.98 2.00 27.98
N GLY A 167 13.07 3.21 27.41
CA GLY A 167 14.27 3.72 26.72
C GLY A 167 15.37 4.31 27.63
N ALA A 168 15.14 4.39 28.95
CA ALA A 168 16.15 4.87 29.90
C ALA A 168 17.27 3.84 30.21
N GLY A 169 17.34 2.71 29.49
CA GLY A 169 18.24 1.60 29.81
C GLY A 169 18.88 0.83 28.64
N GLY A 170 19.01 1.41 27.43
CA GLY A 170 19.61 0.64 26.33
C GLY A 170 20.05 1.48 25.14
N ALA A 171 21.31 1.92 25.15
CA ALA A 171 22.02 2.28 23.93
C ALA A 171 22.43 1.00 23.20
N ALA A 172 21.87 0.73 22.02
CA ALA A 172 22.49 -0.16 21.04
C ALA A 172 21.96 0.11 19.62
N SER A 173 22.91 0.19 18.70
CA SER A 173 22.79 0.40 17.27
C SER A 173 21.86 -0.58 16.55
N GLY A 174 21.08 -0.08 15.60
CA GLY A 174 20.40 -0.90 14.61
C GLY A 174 20.11 -0.07 13.38
N ALA A 175 20.95 -0.20 12.35
CA ALA A 175 20.72 0.34 11.03
C ALA A 175 19.30 -0.05 10.56
N ARG A 176 18.54 0.95 10.12
CA ARG A 176 17.24 0.74 9.50
C ARG A 176 17.46 0.02 8.16
N PRO A 177 16.83 -1.15 7.94
CA PRO A 177 16.70 -1.69 6.59
C PRO A 177 15.77 -0.80 5.73
#